data_AF-A0A7K2LY16-F1
#
_entry.id   AF-A0A7K2LY16-F1
#
_cell.length_a   1.000
_cell.length_b   1.000
_cell.length_c   1.000
_cell.angle_alpha   90.00
_cell.angle_beta   90.00
_cell.angle_gamma   90.00
#
_symmetry.space_group_name_H-M   'P 1'
#
loop_
_entity.id
_entity.type
_entity.pdbx_description
1 polymer ?
#
loop_
_entity_poly.entity_id
_entity_poly.type
_entity_poly.pdbx_seq_one_letter_code
_entity_poly.pdbx_strand_id
1 'polypeptide(L)'
;MSEPEERPEIHEIDLHTTAGKLADLQRRIQEATHAGSERAVDKQHAKGKLTARERIELLLDEDSFVELDEFARHRSTNFGLDANRPYGDGVVTG
;
A
#
# COMPACT_ATOMS: atom_id res chain seq x y z
N MET A 1 -39.24 10.95 18.18
CA MET A 1 -39.15 10.43 16.81
C MET A 1 -37.75 10.77 16.36
N SER A 2 -36.80 9.87 16.59
CA SER A 2 -35.40 10.07 16.25
C SER A 2 -35.23 9.72 14.77
N GLU A 3 -34.77 10.68 13.97
CA GLU A 3 -34.43 10.43 12.57
C GLU A 3 -33.35 9.34 12.49
N PRO A 4 -33.46 8.37 11.57
CA PRO A 4 -32.42 7.38 11.41
C PRO A 4 -31.19 8.06 10.77
N GLU A 5 -30.05 8.02 11.46
CA GLU A 5 -28.76 8.43 10.89
C GLU A 5 -28.49 7.59 9.63
N GLU A 6 -28.45 8.26 8.49
CA GLU A 6 -28.10 7.69 7.19
C GLU A 6 -26.63 7.22 7.27
N ARG A 7 -26.43 5.92 7.43
CA ARG A 7 -25.09 5.31 7.37
C ARG A 7 -24.54 5.57 5.97
N PRO A 8 -23.32 6.10 5.81
CA PRO A 8 -22.78 6.37 4.49
C PRO A 8 -22.71 5.06 3.70
N GLU A 9 -23.35 5.03 2.53
CA GLU A 9 -23.24 3.92 1.59
C GLU A 9 -21.77 3.73 1.24
N ILE A 10 -21.22 2.56 1.57
CA ILE A 10 -19.92 2.13 1.06
C ILE A 10 -20.15 1.90 -0.43
N HIS A 11 -19.76 2.85 -1.27
CA HIS A 11 -19.85 2.69 -2.72
C HIS A 11 -18.90 1.56 -3.12
N GLU A 12 -19.45 0.38 -3.34
CA GLU A 12 -18.69 -0.80 -3.77
C GLU A 12 -18.03 -0.47 -5.11
N ILE A 13 -16.72 -0.66 -5.21
CA ILE A 13 -15.96 -0.30 -6.42
C ILE A 13 -16.41 -1.22 -7.57
N ASP A 14 -17.16 -0.67 -8.53
CA ASP A 14 -17.57 -1.41 -9.73
C ASP A 14 -16.40 -1.55 -10.73
N LEU A 15 -15.71 -2.68 -10.67
CA LEU A 15 -14.58 -3.04 -11.52
C LEU A 15 -14.92 -3.16 -13.01
N HIS A 16 -16.20 -3.18 -13.39
CA HIS A 16 -16.62 -3.21 -14.79
C HIS A 16 -16.65 -1.82 -15.43
N THR A 17 -16.51 -0.75 -14.66
CA THR A 17 -16.44 0.63 -15.16
C THR A 17 -15.01 1.16 -15.21
N THR A 18 -14.77 2.18 -16.04
CA THR A 18 -13.47 2.90 -16.02
C THR A 18 -13.25 3.59 -14.68
N ALA A 19 -14.27 4.23 -14.12
CA ALA A 19 -14.18 4.91 -12.84
C ALA A 19 -13.84 3.95 -11.70
N GLY A 20 -14.49 2.78 -11.63
CA GLY A 20 -14.18 1.78 -10.60
C GLY A 20 -12.79 1.16 -10.76
N LYS A 21 -12.31 0.94 -11.99
CA LYS A 21 -10.91 0.50 -12.20
C LYS A 21 -9.89 1.54 -11.69
N LEU A 22 -10.16 2.83 -11.90
CA LEU A 22 -9.31 3.90 -11.38
C LEU A 22 -9.35 3.96 -9.85
N ALA A 23 -10.53 3.80 -9.24
CA ALA A 23 -10.66 3.73 -7.79
C ALA A 23 -9.94 2.52 -7.19
N ASP A 24 -10.01 1.34 -7.84
CA ASP A 24 -9.25 0.16 -7.41
C ASP A 24 -7.74 0.37 -7.50
N LEU A 25 -7.26 1.02 -8.57
CA LEU A 25 -5.85 1.38 -8.70
C LEU A 25 -5.39 2.30 -7.56
N GLN A 26 -6.14 3.35 -7.26
CA GLN A 26 -5.84 4.27 -6.15
C GLN A 26 -5.79 3.54 -4.80
N ARG A 27 -6.74 2.63 -4.56
CA ARG A 27 -6.73 1.77 -3.37
C ARG A 27 -5.47 0.91 -3.28
N ARG A 28 -5.06 0.29 -4.38
CA ARG A 28 -3.83 -0.55 -4.41
C ARG A 28 -2.56 0.25 -4.18
N ILE A 29 -2.47 1.48 -4.70
CA ILE A 29 -1.34 2.39 -4.44
C ILE A 29 -1.25 2.68 -2.94
N GLN A 30 -2.39 2.99 -2.29
CA GLN A 30 -2.41 3.22 -0.84
C GLN A 30 -1.98 1.98 -0.05
N GLU A 31 -2.43 0.79 -0.46
CA GLU A 31 -2.02 -0.47 0.15
C GLU A 31 -0.53 -0.79 -0.07
N ALA A 32 0.04 -0.47 -1.23
CA ALA A 32 1.44 -0.73 -1.56
C ALA A 32 2.40 0.21 -0.84
N THR A 33 2.09 1.50 -0.81
CA THR A 33 2.84 2.51 -0.05
C THR A 33 2.88 2.20 1.45
N HIS A 34 1.86 1.51 1.98
CA HIS A 34 1.75 1.08 3.37
C HIS A 34 1.83 -0.46 3.53
N ALA A 35 2.60 -1.14 2.68
CA ALA A 35 2.69 -2.60 2.69
C ALA A 35 3.24 -3.18 4.02
N GLY A 36 4.02 -2.40 4.77
CA GLY A 36 4.41 -2.73 6.14
C GLY A 36 3.32 -2.35 7.13
N SER A 37 2.95 -3.26 8.03
CA SER A 37 2.04 -2.92 9.15
C SER A 37 2.54 -1.67 9.88
N GLU A 38 1.65 -0.79 10.33
CA GLU A 38 2.01 0.41 11.12
C GLU A 38 2.95 0.07 12.28
N ARG A 39 2.68 -1.04 12.97
CA ARG A 39 3.54 -1.57 14.04
C ARG A 39 4.99 -1.83 13.60
N ALA A 40 5.21 -2.26 12.37
CA ALA A 40 6.56 -2.47 11.82
C ALA A 40 7.26 -1.15 11.51
N VAL A 41 6.51 -0.15 11.02
CA VAL A 41 7.00 1.22 10.79
C VAL A 41 7.43 1.85 12.12
N ASP A 42 6.54 1.84 13.12
CA ASP A 42 6.82 2.36 14.46
C ASP A 42 8.05 1.71 15.09
N LYS A 43 8.21 0.39 14.89
CA LYS A 43 9.37 -0.35 15.39
C LYS A 43 10.68 0.06 14.72
N GLN A 44 10.66 0.51 13.46
CA GLN A 44 11.85 1.06 12.81
C GLN A 44 12.16 2.46 13.34
N HIS A 45 11.15 3.34 13.43
CA HIS A 45 11.32 4.69 13.95
C HIS A 45 11.77 4.69 15.41
N ALA A 46 11.23 3.80 16.26
CA ALA A 46 11.66 3.62 17.64
C ALA A 46 13.13 3.20 17.78
N LYS A 47 13.74 2.66 16.71
CA LYS A 47 15.18 2.33 16.65
C LYS A 47 16.02 3.46 16.05
N GLY A 48 15.43 4.63 15.79
CA GLY A 48 16.09 5.74 15.09
C GLY A 48 16.36 5.45 13.61
N LYS A 49 15.63 4.50 13.00
CA LYS A 49 15.79 4.14 11.58
C LYS A 49 14.61 4.68 10.78
N LEU A 50 14.93 5.22 9.61
CA LEU A 50 13.95 5.55 8.58
C LEU A 50 13.44 4.27 7.88
N THR A 51 12.24 4.32 7.31
CA THR A 51 11.68 3.28 6.43
C THR A 51 12.46 3.20 5.11
N ALA A 52 12.18 2.19 4.28
CA ALA A 52 12.85 2.07 2.98
C ALA A 52 12.53 3.27 2.07
N ARG A 53 11.26 3.69 2.01
CA ARG A 53 10.80 4.81 1.18
C ARG A 53 11.33 6.15 1.67
N GLU A 54 11.28 6.40 2.98
CA GLU A 54 11.86 7.63 3.59
C GLU A 54 13.35 7.80 3.27
N ARG A 55 14.10 6.70 3.14
CA ARG A 55 15.52 6.79 2.75
C ARG A 55 15.72 7.15 1.29
N ILE A 56 14.82 6.71 0.41
CA ILE A 56 14.85 7.06 -1.01
C ILE A 56 14.52 8.54 -1.17
N GLU A 57 13.47 9.01 -0.50
CA GLU A 57 13.07 10.42 -0.48
C GLU A 57 14.16 11.34 0.09
N LEU A 58 14.94 10.88 1.08
CA LEU A 58 16.06 11.65 1.62
C LEU A 58 17.28 11.70 0.68
N LEU A 59 17.47 10.67 -0.15
CA LEU A 59 18.65 10.53 -1.00
C LEU A 59 18.49 11.24 -2.35
N LEU A 60 17.29 11.18 -2.91
CA LEU A 60 16.98 11.68 -4.25
C LEU A 60 16.42 13.10 -4.18
N ASP A 61 16.48 13.81 -5.31
CA ASP A 61 15.84 15.11 -5.43
C ASP A 61 14.31 14.94 -5.27
N GLU A 62 13.67 15.92 -4.65
CA GLU A 62 12.21 15.95 -4.46
C GLU A 62 11.49 15.72 -5.80
N ASP A 63 10.46 14.87 -5.78
CA ASP A 63 9.64 14.49 -6.94
C ASP A 63 10.39 13.82 -8.12
N SER A 64 11.65 13.39 -7.95
CA SER A 64 12.43 12.74 -9.01
C SER A 64 12.27 11.22 -9.08
N PHE A 65 11.88 10.57 -7.98
CA PHE A 65 11.81 9.11 -7.90
C PHE A 65 10.62 8.55 -8.69
N VAL A 66 10.87 7.54 -9.52
CA VAL A 66 9.83 6.81 -10.27
C VAL A 66 9.89 5.34 -9.88
N GLU A 67 8.88 4.89 -9.14
CA GLU A 67 8.86 3.51 -8.62
C GLU A 67 8.57 2.49 -9.72
N LEU A 68 9.35 1.40 -9.69
CA LEU A 68 9.19 0.23 -10.54
C LEU A 68 8.68 -0.94 -9.70
N ASP A 69 7.86 -1.78 -10.31
CA ASP A 69 7.35 -3.02 -9.72
C ASP A 69 6.60 -2.86 -8.38
N GLU A 70 5.97 -1.70 -8.13
CA GLU A 70 5.22 -1.39 -6.89
C GLU A 70 4.18 -2.48 -6.53
N PHE A 71 3.50 -3.06 -7.52
CA PHE A 71 2.49 -4.11 -7.30
C PHE A 71 3.02 -5.54 -7.38
N ALA A 72 4.35 -5.74 -7.39
CA ALA A 72 4.94 -7.07 -7.37
C ALA A 72 4.54 -7.82 -6.09
N ARG A 73 4.32 -9.12 -6.23
CA ARG A 73 4.01 -10.06 -5.14
C ARG A 73 4.76 -11.36 -5.39
N HIS A 74 5.35 -11.95 -4.35
CA HIS A 74 5.95 -13.28 -4.49
C HIS A 74 4.93 -14.32 -4.99
N ARG A 75 5.46 -15.39 -5.59
CA ARG A 75 4.70 -16.51 -6.15
C ARG A 75 4.92 -17.82 -5.37
N SER A 76 5.68 -17.77 -4.29
CA SER A 76 5.89 -18.92 -3.41
C SER A 76 4.61 -19.32 -2.69
N THR A 77 4.34 -20.62 -2.62
CA THR A 77 3.27 -21.25 -1.83
C THR A 77 3.82 -22.13 -0.71
N ASN A 78 5.14 -22.14 -0.53
CA ASN A 78 5.79 -22.95 0.51
C ASN A 78 5.47 -22.39 1.90
N PHE A 79 5.29 -23.28 2.87
CA PHE A 79 5.14 -22.93 4.29
C PHE A 79 4.00 -21.94 4.61
N GLY A 80 2.96 -21.87 3.78
CA GLY A 80 1.82 -20.96 3.98
C GLY A 80 2.14 -19.48 3.70
N LEU A 81 3.23 -19.19 2.98
CA LEU A 81 3.60 -17.82 2.61
C LEU A 81 2.55 -17.16 1.71
N ASP A 82 1.77 -17.92 0.96
CA ASP A 82 0.69 -17.43 0.10
C ASP A 82 -0.43 -16.71 0.87
N ALA A 83 -0.54 -16.95 2.18
CA ALA A 83 -1.50 -16.27 3.05
C ALA A 83 -1.20 -14.76 3.22
N ASN A 84 0.05 -14.33 3.03
CA ASN A 84 0.43 -12.92 3.14
C ASN A 84 1.37 -12.53 2.00
N ARG A 85 0.83 -11.80 1.01
CA ARG A 85 1.53 -11.41 -0.21
C ARG A 85 1.59 -9.88 -0.32
N PRO A 86 2.47 -9.22 0.46
CA PRO A 86 2.56 -7.77 0.43
C PRO A 86 3.00 -7.26 -0.94
N TYR A 87 2.52 -6.08 -1.31
CA TYR A 87 3.00 -5.37 -2.51
C TYR A 87 4.46 -4.92 -2.33
N GLY A 88 5.22 -4.83 -3.43
CA GLY A 88 6.65 -4.55 -3.45
C GLY A 88 7.56 -5.70 -2.96
N ASP A 89 7.00 -6.80 -2.46
CA ASP A 89 7.74 -7.98 -1.95
C ASP A 89 8.87 -7.66 -0.94
N GLY A 90 8.72 -6.56 -0.19
CA GLY A 90 9.67 -6.12 0.83
C GLY A 90 10.86 -5.28 0.33
N VAL A 91 10.88 -4.89 -0.95
CA VAL A 91 11.88 -3.98 -1.52
C VAL A 91 11.21 -2.85 -2.31
N VAL A 92 11.80 -1.66 -2.30
CA VAL A 92 11.36 -0.52 -3.12
C VAL A 92 12.44 -0.24 -4.16
N THR A 93 12.07 -0.13 -5.44
CA THR A 93 13.00 -0.02 -6.57
C THR A 93 12.59 1.08 -7.54
N GLY A 94 13.57 1.73 -8.17
CA GLY A 94 13.41 2.78 -9.17
C GLY A 94 14.74 3.45 -9.50
#